data_AF-A0A7S4DZB4-F1
#
_entry.id   AF-A0A7S4DZB4-F1
#
_cell.length_a   1.000
_cell.length_b   1.000
_cell.length_c   1.000
_cell.angle_alpha   90.00
_cell.angle_beta   90.00
_cell.angle_gamma   90.00
#
_symmetry.space_group_name_H-M   'P 1'
#
loop_
_entity.id
_entity.type
_entity.pdbx_description
1 polymer ?
#
loop_
_entity_poly.entity_id
_entity_poly.type
_entity_poly.pdbx_seq_one_letter_code
_entity_poly.pdbx_strand_id
1 'polypeptide(L)'
;HLPRQAALESPFSPSLSASAGQPQVPAGLRAAIMERLILQLRSGEKTGQLLALSELCEILSLATEDLLHSFSPRELARALVGVLHDDEKTTPDIKLMSIRCLNNLLAAVPVSAAPVAFADAIRPLCES
;
A
#
# COMPACT_ATOMS: atom_id res chain seq x y z
N HIS A 1 41.04 -36.10 -51.33
CA HIS A 1 41.35 -35.96 -49.90
C HIS A 1 40.46 -34.86 -49.32
N LEU A 2 39.55 -35.23 -48.40
CA LEU A 2 38.81 -34.35 -47.46
C LEU A 2 39.79 -33.53 -46.58
N PRO A 3 39.37 -32.64 -45.64
CA PRO A 3 38.15 -31.80 -45.43
C PRO A 3 38.60 -30.30 -45.22
N ARG A 4 37.78 -29.26 -44.99
CA ARG A 4 36.98 -28.96 -43.78
C ARG A 4 36.12 -27.72 -44.04
N GLN A 5 34.87 -27.86 -43.64
CA GLN A 5 33.87 -26.82 -43.45
C GLN A 5 34.34 -25.80 -42.39
N ALA A 6 33.96 -24.54 -42.56
CA ALA A 6 33.78 -23.59 -41.48
C ALA A 6 32.57 -22.71 -41.82
N ALA A 7 31.38 -23.25 -41.55
CA ALA A 7 30.23 -22.43 -41.20
C ALA A 7 30.48 -21.89 -39.80
N LEU A 8 30.28 -20.59 -39.56
CA LEU A 8 29.97 -20.05 -38.24
C LEU A 8 29.10 -18.82 -38.43
N GLU A 9 27.83 -19.06 -38.16
CA GLU A 9 26.74 -18.12 -38.07
C GLU A 9 26.91 -17.21 -36.84
N SER A 10 26.75 -15.89 -37.05
CA SER A 10 26.01 -14.93 -36.18
C SER A 10 26.39 -14.79 -34.68
N PRO A 11 25.70 -13.97 -33.86
CA PRO A 11 25.31 -12.55 -33.98
C PRO A 11 25.75 -11.70 -32.74
N PHE A 12 25.58 -10.38 -32.86
CA PHE A 12 25.10 -9.44 -31.81
C PHE A 12 24.66 -10.08 -30.47
N SER A 13 25.26 -9.74 -29.32
CA SER A 13 24.83 -8.70 -28.34
C SER A 13 25.40 -9.05 -26.93
N PRO A 14 24.98 -8.42 -25.81
CA PRO A 14 25.32 -7.08 -25.32
C PRO A 14 25.91 -7.12 -23.88
N SER A 15 26.33 -5.96 -23.37
CA SER A 15 26.83 -5.76 -21.99
C SER A 15 25.92 -6.35 -20.91
N LEU A 16 26.50 -7.20 -20.05
CA LEU A 16 25.93 -7.62 -18.77
C LEU A 16 26.07 -6.47 -17.76
N SER A 17 25.15 -5.51 -17.76
CA SER A 17 24.90 -4.69 -16.57
C SER A 17 24.06 -5.51 -15.59
N ALA A 18 24.75 -6.12 -14.63
CA ALA A 18 24.16 -6.70 -13.44
C ALA A 18 23.52 -5.58 -12.61
N SER A 19 22.26 -5.26 -12.86
CA SER A 19 21.43 -4.55 -11.89
C SER A 19 20.92 -5.59 -10.91
N ALA A 20 21.38 -5.52 -9.67
CA ALA A 20 20.88 -6.31 -8.57
C ALA A 20 19.37 -6.07 -8.45
N GLY A 21 18.58 -6.99 -8.98
CA GLY A 21 17.14 -7.00 -8.80
C GLY A 21 16.85 -7.14 -7.31
N GLN A 22 16.45 -6.05 -6.66
CA GLN A 22 15.72 -6.13 -5.41
C GLN A 22 14.59 -7.14 -5.60
N PRO A 23 14.29 -8.00 -4.61
CA PRO A 23 13.14 -8.90 -4.69
C PRO A 23 11.89 -8.04 -4.80
N GLN A 24 11.46 -7.83 -6.04
CA GLN A 24 10.21 -7.20 -6.38
C GLN A 24 9.11 -8.17 -5.97
N VAL A 25 8.66 -8.00 -4.74
CA VAL A 25 7.48 -8.66 -4.20
C VAL A 25 6.36 -8.44 -5.22
N PRO A 26 5.76 -9.49 -5.79
CA PRO A 26 4.78 -9.32 -6.85
C PRO A 26 3.66 -8.41 -6.35
N ALA A 27 3.28 -7.40 -7.13
CA ALA A 27 2.28 -6.39 -6.75
C ALA A 27 0.99 -7.03 -6.19
N GLY A 28 0.59 -8.20 -6.71
CA GLY A 28 -0.56 -8.96 -6.22
C GLY A 28 -0.44 -9.46 -4.77
N LEU A 29 0.76 -9.76 -4.27
CA LEU A 29 0.95 -10.13 -2.87
C LEU A 29 0.72 -8.92 -1.96
N ARG A 30 1.14 -7.71 -2.40
CA ARG A 30 0.96 -6.48 -1.62
C ARG A 30 -0.51 -6.05 -1.55
N ALA A 31 -1.27 -6.22 -2.64
CA ALA A 31 -2.71 -6.01 -2.63
C ALA A 31 -3.44 -6.98 -1.68
N ALA A 32 -3.08 -8.26 -1.71
CA ALA A 32 -3.65 -9.26 -0.80
C ALA A 32 -3.33 -8.96 0.68
N ILE A 33 -2.12 -8.47 0.97
CA ILE A 33 -1.75 -8.02 2.31
C ILE A 33 -2.62 -6.81 2.73
N MET A 34 -2.78 -5.81 1.86
CA MET A 34 -3.64 -4.65 2.12
C MET A 34 -5.09 -5.07 2.45
N GLU A 35 -5.67 -5.97 1.67
CA GLU A 35 -7.03 -6.46 1.90
C GLU A 35 -7.15 -7.18 3.25
N ARG A 36 -6.16 -8.02 3.59
CA ARG A 36 -6.07 -8.68 4.89
C ARG A 36 -5.99 -7.67 6.05
N LEU A 37 -5.19 -6.62 5.90
CA LEU A 37 -5.04 -5.58 6.92
C LEU A 37 -6.34 -4.79 7.12
N ILE A 38 -7.04 -4.45 6.03
CA ILE A 38 -8.36 -3.81 6.09
C ILE A 38 -9.38 -4.73 6.80
N LEU A 39 -9.34 -6.04 6.54
CA LEU A 39 -10.22 -6.98 7.22
C LEU A 39 -9.91 -7.07 8.73
N GLN A 40 -8.63 -7.07 9.10
CA GLN A 40 -8.20 -7.04 10.51
C GLN A 40 -8.62 -5.75 11.21
N LEU A 41 -8.50 -4.61 10.54
CA LEU A 41 -8.99 -3.32 11.04
C LEU A 41 -10.49 -3.35 11.37
N ARG A 42 -11.29 -4.00 10.52
CA ARG A 42 -12.74 -4.15 10.70
C ARG A 42 -13.13 -5.18 11.77
N SER A 43 -12.19 -6.02 12.21
CA SER A 43 -12.44 -7.05 13.24
C SER A 43 -12.81 -6.46 14.61
N GLY A 44 -12.35 -5.25 14.91
CA GLY A 44 -12.64 -4.57 16.19
C GLY A 44 -11.80 -5.05 17.38
N GLU A 45 -10.87 -5.98 17.16
CA GLU A 45 -9.95 -6.46 18.19
C GLU A 45 -8.79 -5.47 18.34
N LYS A 46 -8.63 -4.85 19.53
CA LYS A 46 -7.73 -3.71 19.74
C LYS A 46 -6.26 -4.01 19.37
N THR A 47 -5.76 -5.18 19.75
CA THR A 47 -4.37 -5.61 19.48
C THR A 47 -4.19 -5.88 17.99
N GLY A 48 -5.13 -6.61 17.38
CA GLY A 48 -5.17 -6.84 15.94
C GLY A 48 -5.25 -5.55 15.12
N GLN A 49 -6.06 -4.57 15.57
CA GLN A 49 -6.16 -3.25 14.95
C GLN A 49 -4.84 -2.49 15.05
N LEU A 50 -4.16 -2.48 16.20
CA LEU A 50 -2.87 -1.82 16.36
C LEU A 50 -1.78 -2.45 15.48
N LEU A 51 -1.72 -3.78 15.44
CA LEU A 51 -0.78 -4.50 14.57
C LEU A 51 -1.06 -4.19 13.10
N ALA A 52 -2.33 -4.25 12.70
CA ALA A 52 -2.73 -3.95 11.33
C ALA A 52 -2.42 -2.49 10.95
N LEU A 53 -2.69 -1.53 11.84
CA LEU A 53 -2.36 -0.12 11.63
C LEU A 53 -0.86 0.13 11.54
N SER A 54 -0.05 -0.56 12.35
CA SER A 54 1.41 -0.44 12.30
C SER A 54 1.94 -0.88 10.93
N GLU A 55 1.57 -2.09 10.51
CA GLU A 55 2.01 -2.66 9.23
C GLU A 55 1.50 -1.81 8.05
N LEU A 56 0.25 -1.37 8.12
CA LEU A 56 -0.35 -0.51 7.12
C LEU A 56 0.34 0.87 7.04
N CYS A 57 0.74 1.44 8.19
CA CYS A 57 1.50 2.68 8.22
C CYS A 57 2.87 2.55 7.56
N GLU A 58 3.58 1.44 7.78
CA GLU A 58 4.86 1.15 7.12
C GLU A 58 4.69 0.98 5.61
N ILE A 59 3.67 0.22 5.19
CA ILE A 59 3.34 0.02 3.77
C ILE A 59 3.01 1.35 3.10
N LEU A 60 2.16 2.19 3.72
CA LEU A 60 1.77 3.49 3.19
C LEU A 60 2.93 4.49 3.18
N SER A 61 3.83 4.44 4.16
CA SER A 61 5.00 5.32 4.22
C SER A 61 6.01 5.02 3.10
N LEU A 62 5.99 3.80 2.56
CA LEU A 62 6.80 3.36 1.43
C LEU A 62 5.97 3.20 0.15
N ALA A 63 4.71 3.65 0.16
CA ALA A 63 3.81 3.46 -0.96
C ALA A 63 4.28 4.27 -2.16
N THR A 64 4.38 3.61 -3.30
CA THR A 64 4.56 4.22 -4.61
C THR A 64 3.23 4.29 -5.34
N GLU A 65 3.15 5.06 -6.42
CA GLU A 65 1.94 5.18 -7.24
C GLU A 65 1.40 3.83 -7.72
N ASP A 66 2.27 2.85 -7.99
CA ASP A 66 1.91 1.49 -8.39
C ASP A 66 1.09 0.77 -7.31
N LEU A 67 1.49 0.92 -6.04
CA LEU A 67 0.78 0.33 -4.92
C LEU A 67 -0.63 0.92 -4.80
N LEU A 68 -0.76 2.25 -4.93
CA LEU A 68 -2.05 2.94 -4.88
C LEU A 68 -2.97 2.58 -6.05
N HIS A 69 -2.43 2.13 -7.17
CA HIS A 69 -3.22 1.58 -8.28
C HIS A 69 -3.65 0.13 -8.03
N SER A 70 -2.93 -0.60 -7.17
CA SER A 70 -3.21 -2.00 -6.85
C SER A 70 -4.32 -2.19 -5.81
N PHE A 71 -4.63 -1.16 -5.02
CA PHE A 71 -5.74 -1.18 -4.05
C PHE A 71 -6.61 0.07 -4.17
N SER A 72 -7.84 0.03 -3.65
CA SER A 72 -8.71 1.20 -3.67
C SER A 72 -8.41 2.15 -2.49
N PRO A 73 -7.76 3.32 -2.69
CA PRO A 73 -7.44 4.24 -1.60
C PRO A 73 -8.70 4.73 -0.86
N ARG A 74 -9.83 4.81 -1.56
CA ARG A 74 -11.14 5.16 -0.98
C ARG A 74 -11.63 4.14 0.04
N GLU A 75 -11.38 2.85 -0.20
CA GLU A 75 -11.83 1.81 0.71
C GLU A 75 -11.02 1.82 2.01
N LEU A 76 -9.71 2.02 1.88
CA LEU A 76 -8.82 2.16 3.02
C LEU A 76 -9.16 3.40 3.86
N ALA A 77 -9.42 4.54 3.23
CA ALA A 77 -9.85 5.75 3.92
C ALA A 77 -11.14 5.52 4.73
N ARG A 78 -12.16 4.85 4.14
CA ARG A 78 -13.40 4.52 4.85
C ARG A 78 -13.18 3.57 6.03
N ALA A 79 -12.29 2.60 5.90
CA ALA A 79 -11.96 1.69 7.00
C ALA A 79 -11.30 2.46 8.16
N LEU A 80 -10.34 3.35 7.88
CA LEU A 80 -9.66 4.18 8.88
C LEU A 80 -10.62 5.17 9.56
N VAL A 81 -11.50 5.83 8.79
CA VAL A 81 -12.53 6.72 9.34
C VAL A 81 -13.54 5.96 10.19
N GLY A 82 -13.94 4.75 9.77
CA GLY A 82 -14.83 3.89 10.54
C GLY A 82 -14.24 3.50 11.90
N VAL A 83 -12.93 3.24 11.96
CA VAL A 83 -12.23 3.01 13.24
C VAL A 83 -12.20 4.30 14.07
N LEU A 84 -11.91 5.46 13.47
CA LEU A 84 -11.90 6.73 14.20
C LEU A 84 -13.27 7.11 14.79
N HIS A 85 -14.37 6.69 14.17
CA HIS A 85 -15.74 6.98 14.60
C HIS A 85 -16.23 6.06 15.73
N ASP A 86 -15.64 4.88 15.92
CA ASP A 86 -16.07 3.94 16.97
C ASP A 86 -15.39 4.28 18.30
N ASP A 87 -15.84 5.36 18.95
CA ASP A 87 -15.27 5.89 20.21
C ASP A 87 -15.24 4.87 21.36
N GLU A 88 -16.19 3.92 21.40
CA GLU A 88 -16.25 2.89 22.44
C GLU A 88 -15.17 1.79 22.26
N LYS A 89 -14.82 1.44 21.02
CA LYS A 89 -13.86 0.36 20.75
C LYS A 89 -12.45 0.88 20.50
N THR A 90 -12.29 2.18 20.28
CA THR A 90 -11.05 2.78 19.79
C THR A 90 -10.29 3.51 20.89
N THR A 91 -9.08 3.03 21.19
CA THR A 91 -8.17 3.69 22.14
C THR A 91 -7.47 4.89 21.49
N PRO A 92 -6.95 5.85 22.28
CA PRO A 92 -6.22 7.00 21.75
C PRO A 92 -5.05 6.59 20.84
N ASP A 93 -4.32 5.52 21.17
CA ASP A 93 -3.27 4.97 20.32
C ASP A 93 -3.79 4.54 18.94
N ILE A 94 -4.92 3.82 18.89
CA ILE A 94 -5.54 3.39 17.62
C ILE A 94 -5.96 4.62 16.80
N LYS A 95 -6.50 5.66 17.45
CA LYS A 95 -6.87 6.92 16.78
C LYS A 95 -5.64 7.61 16.19
N LEU A 96 -4.59 7.79 16.97
CA LEU A 96 -3.34 8.43 16.51
C LEU A 96 -2.71 7.65 15.34
N MET A 97 -2.67 6.32 15.43
CA MET A 97 -2.12 5.48 14.36
C MET A 97 -2.98 5.54 13.10
N SER A 98 -4.31 5.58 13.25
CA SER A 98 -5.26 5.73 12.13
C SER A 98 -5.10 7.08 11.43
N ILE A 99 -4.95 8.18 12.19
CA ILE A 99 -4.67 9.52 11.67
C ILE A 99 -3.35 9.55 10.90
N ARG A 100 -2.30 8.90 11.42
CA ARG A 100 -1.00 8.79 10.72
C ARG A 100 -1.11 8.03 9.40
N CYS A 101 -1.83 6.91 9.39
CA CYS A 101 -2.11 6.16 8.17
C CYS A 101 -2.88 7.00 7.16
N LEU A 102 -3.91 7.71 7.60
CA LEU A 102 -4.70 8.59 6.74
C LEU A 102 -3.84 9.71 6.16
N ASN A 103 -2.95 10.31 6.95
CA ASN A 103 -2.05 11.35 6.48
C ASN A 103 -1.04 10.82 5.44
N ASN A 104 -0.48 9.62 5.65
CA ASN A 104 0.39 8.99 4.66
C ASN A 104 -0.36 8.66 3.36
N LEU A 105 -1.61 8.19 3.47
CA LEU A 105 -2.46 7.96 2.30
C LEU A 105 -2.74 9.26 1.54
N LEU A 106 -3.05 10.36 2.25
CA LEU A 106 -3.28 11.67 1.66
C LEU A 106 -2.04 12.26 0.99
N ALA A 107 -0.86 12.03 1.57
CA ALA A 107 0.41 12.45 0.98
C ALA A 107 0.74 11.68 -0.30
N ALA A 108 0.26 10.44 -0.41
CA ALA A 108 0.54 9.56 -1.54
C ALA A 108 -0.50 9.69 -2.70
N VAL A 109 -1.73 10.10 -2.41
CA VAL A 109 -2.83 10.21 -3.40
C VAL A 109 -2.83 11.59 -4.09
N PRO A 110 -3.02 11.68 -5.42
CA PRO A 110 -3.12 12.96 -6.12
C PRO A 110 -4.29 13.80 -5.59
N VAL A 111 -4.07 15.12 -5.46
CA VAL A 111 -4.97 16.09 -4.81
C VAL A 111 -6.40 16.11 -5.37
N SER A 112 -6.65 15.57 -6.57
CA SER A 112 -7.98 15.48 -7.16
C SER A 112 -8.83 14.30 -6.67
N ALA A 113 -8.21 13.24 -6.12
CA ALA A 113 -8.90 12.10 -5.52
C ALA A 113 -9.10 12.27 -4.00
N ALA A 114 -8.32 13.17 -3.39
CA ALA A 114 -8.42 13.54 -1.99
C ALA A 114 -9.83 14.02 -1.56
N PRO A 115 -10.59 14.84 -2.32
CA PRO A 115 -11.87 15.41 -1.87
C PRO A 115 -12.95 14.36 -1.56
N VAL A 116 -12.94 13.22 -2.27
CA VAL A 116 -13.89 12.12 -2.04
C VAL A 116 -13.54 11.30 -0.80
N ALA A 117 -12.26 11.19 -0.45
CA ALA A 117 -11.81 10.60 0.82
C ALA A 117 -12.06 11.58 1.99
N PHE A 118 -11.90 12.89 1.74
CA PHE A 118 -12.13 13.96 2.70
C PHE A 118 -13.61 14.20 3.04
N ALA A 119 -14.53 14.09 2.09
CA ALA A 119 -15.97 14.33 2.36
C ALA A 119 -16.54 13.42 3.47
N ASP A 120 -16.02 12.20 3.59
CA ASP A 120 -16.39 11.23 4.62
C ASP A 120 -15.63 11.45 5.94
N ALA A 121 -14.39 11.94 5.86
CA ALA A 121 -13.47 12.10 7.00
C ALA A 121 -13.56 13.46 7.72
N ILE A 122 -13.96 14.55 7.04
CA ILE A 122 -13.90 15.92 7.58
C ILE A 122 -15.05 16.23 8.55
N ARG A 123 -16.26 15.70 8.33
CA ARG A 123 -17.40 15.96 9.23
C ARG A 123 -17.12 15.59 10.70
N PRO A 124 -16.56 14.43 11.03
CA PRO A 124 -16.29 14.08 12.43
C PRO A 124 -15.12 14.85 13.06
N LEU A 125 -14.15 15.35 12.28
CA LEU A 125 -13.04 16.15 12.82
C LEU A 125 -13.45 17.59 13.17
N CYS A 126 -14.58 18.07 12.66
CA CYS A 126 -15.05 19.44 12.88
C CYS A 126 -16.09 19.57 14.00
N GLU A 127 -16.58 18.46 14.57
CA GLU A 127 -17.57 18.44 15.66
C GLU A 127 -16.96 18.21 17.06
N SER A 128 -15.63 18.28 17.22
CA SER A 128 -14.95 18.28 18.53
C SER A 128 -14.66 19.68 19.05
#